data_AF-U6GI24-F1
#
_entry.id   AF-U6GI24-F1
#
_cell.length_a   1.000
_cell.length_b   1.000
_cell.length_c   1.000
_cell.angle_alpha   90.00
_cell.angle_beta   90.00
_cell.angle_gamma   90.00
#
_symmetry.space_group_name_H-M   'P 1'
#
loop_
_entity.id
_entity.type
_entity.pdbx_description
1 polymer ?
#
loop_
_entity_poly.entity_id
_entity_poly.type
_entity_poly.pdbx_seq_one_letter_code
_entity_poly.pdbx_strand_id
1 'polypeptide(L)'
;MAERVEAHERRNSERKLTKEEKANKNINKWRLKQQNNCSVAVFRVKSLANKRHLFKVDTNAKQFHVTGVCVLPPQPAWAVVVFEGSHKSIKRLRALMERRIKWTEADMGSKQMQPVGL
;
A
#
# COMPACT_ATOMS: atom_id res chain seq x y z
N MET A 1 -35.17 -31.71 2.07
CA MET A 1 -34.50 -30.39 1.98
C MET A 1 -33.24 -30.32 2.83
N ALA A 2 -33.26 -30.76 4.08
CA ALA A 2 -32.10 -30.76 4.99
C ALA A 2 -30.85 -31.43 4.39
N GLU A 3 -30.99 -32.64 3.85
CA GLU A 3 -29.87 -33.39 3.25
C GLU A 3 -29.21 -32.67 2.05
N ARG A 4 -30.00 -31.93 1.26
CA ARG A 4 -29.48 -31.12 0.15
C ARG A 4 -28.68 -29.92 0.66
N VAL A 5 -29.10 -29.32 1.77
CA VAL A 5 -28.41 -28.20 2.41
C VAL A 5 -27.09 -28.68 3.02
N GLU A 6 -27.12 -29.78 3.77
CA GLU A 6 -25.91 -30.38 4.36
C GLU A 6 -24.90 -30.81 3.28
N ALA A 7 -25.36 -31.45 2.21
CA ALA A 7 -24.49 -31.81 1.09
C ALA A 7 -23.87 -30.59 0.39
N HIS A 8 -24.58 -29.46 0.34
CA HIS A 8 -24.07 -28.19 -0.21
C HIS A 8 -23.04 -27.54 0.72
N GLU A 9 -23.32 -27.47 2.02
CA GLU A 9 -22.42 -26.92 3.03
C GLU A 9 -21.13 -27.73 3.17
N ARG A 10 -21.24 -29.07 3.14
CA ARG A 10 -20.09 -29.98 3.10
C ARG A 10 -19.22 -29.70 1.88
N ARG A 11 -19.81 -29.62 0.69
CA ARG A 11 -19.09 -29.33 -0.57
C ARG A 11 -18.43 -27.94 -0.56
N ASN A 12 -19.08 -26.95 0.05
CA ASN A 12 -18.49 -25.61 0.20
C ASN A 12 -17.34 -25.61 1.19
N SER A 13 -17.44 -26.37 2.27
CA SER A 13 -16.39 -26.52 3.27
C SER A 13 -15.17 -27.24 2.70
N GLU A 14 -15.38 -28.29 1.91
CA GLU A 14 -14.33 -29.01 1.18
C GLU A 14 -13.61 -28.13 0.15
N ARG A 15 -14.35 -27.23 -0.54
CA ARG A 15 -13.78 -26.30 -1.53
C ARG A 15 -13.25 -25.01 -0.92
N LYS A 16 -13.44 -24.79 0.38
CA LYS A 16 -13.04 -23.56 1.06
C LYS A 16 -11.53 -23.53 1.14
N LEU A 17 -10.94 -22.56 0.45
CA LEU A 17 -9.50 -22.33 0.52
C LEU A 17 -9.04 -22.20 1.98
N THR A 18 -7.94 -22.88 2.29
CA THR A 18 -7.24 -22.74 3.57
C THR A 18 -6.72 -21.30 3.71
N LYS A 19 -6.32 -20.93 4.93
CA LYS A 19 -5.77 -19.58 5.18
C LYS A 19 -4.53 -19.32 4.32
N GLU A 20 -3.68 -20.33 4.17
CA GLU A 20 -2.45 -20.27 3.38
C GLU A 20 -2.74 -20.13 1.89
N GLU A 21 -3.69 -20.90 1.36
CA GLU A 21 -4.08 -20.79 -0.05
C GLU A 21 -4.68 -19.42 -0.38
N LYS A 22 -5.46 -18.85 0.55
CA LYS A 22 -5.97 -17.48 0.40
C LYS A 22 -4.84 -16.45 0.39
N ALA A 23 -3.85 -16.60 1.27
CA ALA A 23 -2.68 -15.74 1.31
C ALA A 23 -1.89 -15.83 0.01
N ASN A 24 -1.61 -17.04 -0.48
CA ASN A 24 -0.91 -17.27 -1.75
C ASN A 24 -1.69 -16.71 -2.95
N LYS A 25 -3.02 -16.88 -2.99
CA LYS A 25 -3.86 -16.27 -4.03
C LYS A 25 -3.79 -14.74 -3.99
N ASN A 26 -3.75 -14.14 -2.82
CA ASN A 26 -3.59 -12.68 -2.67
C ASN A 26 -2.20 -12.21 -3.12
N ILE A 27 -1.13 -12.90 -2.73
CA ILE A 27 0.23 -12.58 -3.17
C ILE A 27 0.32 -12.66 -4.70
N ASN A 28 -0.17 -13.76 -5.29
CA ASN A 28 -0.16 -13.98 -6.74
C ASN A 28 -1.04 -12.98 -7.53
N LYS A 29 -2.04 -12.38 -6.88
CA LYS A 29 -2.88 -11.34 -7.49
C LYS A 29 -2.13 -10.02 -7.70
N TRP A 30 -1.16 -9.71 -6.83
CA TRP A 30 -0.47 -8.42 -6.81
C TRP A 30 0.95 -8.50 -7.39
N ARG A 31 1.64 -9.60 -7.13
CA ARG A 31 3.02 -9.84 -7.57
C ARG A 31 3.15 -9.71 -9.09
N LEU A 32 4.23 -9.08 -9.53
CA LEU A 32 4.63 -9.07 -10.94
C LEU A 32 5.04 -10.49 -11.38
N LYS A 33 4.39 -10.99 -12.44
CA LYS A 33 4.73 -12.28 -13.06
C LYS A 33 5.81 -12.06 -14.13
N GLN A 34 6.70 -13.03 -14.34
CA GLN A 34 7.78 -12.94 -15.33
C GLN A 34 7.30 -12.61 -16.75
N GLN A 35 6.11 -13.08 -17.13
CA GLN A 35 5.52 -12.87 -18.45
C GLN A 35 4.77 -11.54 -18.59
N ASN A 36 4.66 -10.76 -17.51
CA ASN A 36 3.92 -9.51 -17.52
C ASN A 36 4.88 -8.32 -17.67
N ASN A 37 4.46 -7.32 -18.43
CA ASN A 37 5.19 -6.06 -18.53
C ASN A 37 5.30 -5.38 -17.15
N CYS A 38 6.50 -4.92 -16.84
CA CYS A 38 6.76 -4.13 -15.66
C CYS A 38 6.26 -2.69 -15.88
N SER A 39 5.50 -2.16 -14.93
CA SER A 39 5.04 -0.77 -14.94
C SER A 39 5.81 0.04 -13.90
N VAL A 40 6.27 1.22 -14.29
CA VAL A 40 6.99 2.14 -13.41
C VAL A 40 6.19 3.43 -13.24
N ALA A 41 6.12 3.94 -12.02
CA ALA A 41 5.54 5.24 -11.72
C ALA A 41 6.49 6.08 -10.87
N VAL A 42 6.75 7.31 -11.31
CA VAL A 42 7.65 8.27 -10.66
C VAL A 42 6.85 9.46 -10.19
N PHE A 43 7.00 9.82 -8.92
CA PHE A 43 6.32 10.94 -8.29
C PHE A 43 7.33 11.93 -7.73
N ARG A 44 7.09 13.22 -8.00
CA ARG A 44 7.76 14.33 -7.32
C ARG A 44 6.87 14.82 -6.18
N VAL A 45 7.39 14.82 -4.95
CA VAL A 45 6.67 15.23 -3.74
C VAL A 45 7.41 16.40 -3.10
N LYS A 46 6.69 17.48 -2.75
CA LYS A 46 7.30 18.69 -2.17
C LYS A 46 8.02 18.42 -0.84
N SER A 47 7.37 17.71 0.06
CA SER A 47 7.94 17.28 1.34
C SER A 47 7.34 15.94 1.75
N LEU A 48 8.22 15.00 2.10
CA LEU A 48 7.85 13.70 2.67
C LEU A 48 8.42 13.55 4.10
N ALA A 49 8.69 14.67 4.78
CA ALA A 49 9.17 14.67 6.16
C ALA A 49 8.15 14.10 7.15
N ASN A 50 6.85 14.15 6.82
CA ASN A 50 5.80 13.58 7.66
C ASN A 50 5.89 12.04 7.69
N LYS A 51 6.17 11.48 8.87
CA LYS A 51 6.31 10.03 9.10
C LYS A 51 5.05 9.24 8.74
N ARG A 52 3.86 9.84 8.92
CA ARG A 52 2.58 9.19 8.56
C ARG A 52 2.45 8.99 7.05
N HIS A 53 2.92 9.95 6.26
CA HIS A 53 2.92 9.83 4.80
C HIS A 53 3.91 8.76 4.35
N LEU A 54 5.13 8.76 4.90
CA LEU A 54 6.14 7.75 4.61
C LEU A 54 5.64 6.34 4.96
N PHE A 55 5.03 6.17 6.13
CA PHE A 55 4.45 4.89 6.57
C PHE A 55 3.35 4.40 5.62
N LYS A 56 2.43 5.29 5.19
CA LYS A 56 1.39 4.95 4.22
C LYS A 56 2.00 4.48 2.90
N VAL A 57 3.01 5.18 2.41
CA VAL A 57 3.72 4.83 1.17
C VAL A 57 4.38 3.45 1.28
N ASP A 58 5.21 3.25 2.30
CA ASP A 58 5.97 2.00 2.51
C ASP A 58 5.05 0.80 2.73
N THR A 59 4.04 0.94 3.59
CA THR A 59 3.11 -0.14 3.90
C THR A 59 2.30 -0.56 2.67
N ASN A 60 1.81 0.41 1.88
CA ASN A 60 1.05 0.07 0.67
C ASN A 60 1.94 -0.54 -0.41
N ALA A 61 3.20 -0.11 -0.55
CA ALA A 61 4.14 -0.73 -1.47
C ALA A 61 4.35 -2.21 -1.13
N LYS A 62 4.58 -2.51 0.15
CA LYS A 62 4.70 -3.89 0.67
C LYS A 62 3.43 -4.71 0.43
N GLN A 63 2.25 -4.17 0.76
CA GLN A 63 0.96 -4.86 0.58
C GLN A 63 0.64 -5.18 -0.89
N PHE A 64 1.07 -4.34 -1.83
CA PHE A 64 0.84 -4.56 -3.26
C PHE A 64 2.01 -5.24 -3.98
N HIS A 65 3.01 -5.73 -3.24
CA HIS A 65 4.20 -6.39 -3.78
C HIS A 65 4.89 -5.57 -4.87
N VAL A 66 5.06 -4.28 -4.60
CA VAL A 66 5.73 -3.31 -5.47
C VAL A 66 7.09 -2.98 -4.88
N THR A 67 8.11 -2.97 -5.72
CA THR A 67 9.47 -2.54 -5.37
C THR A 67 9.66 -1.08 -5.73
N GLY A 68 10.73 -0.46 -5.26
CA GLY A 68 11.00 0.93 -5.57
C GLY A 68 11.95 1.59 -4.59
N VAL A 69 12.09 2.91 -4.76
CA VAL A 69 12.96 3.74 -3.92
C VAL A 69 12.30 5.07 -3.63
N CYS A 70 12.55 5.58 -2.42
CA CYS A 70 12.20 6.93 -2.03
C CYS A 70 13.48 7.71 -1.72
N VAL A 71 13.72 8.78 -2.46
CA VAL A 71 14.86 9.68 -2.26
C VAL A 71 14.38 10.91 -1.48
N LEU A 72 14.94 11.08 -0.29
CA LEU A 72 14.60 12.15 0.66
C LEU A 72 15.81 13.08 0.83
N PRO A 73 15.92 14.15 0.02
CA PRO A 73 16.99 15.11 0.21
C PRO A 73 16.73 16.01 1.44
N PRO A 74 17.77 16.65 1.99
CA PRO A 74 17.61 17.73 2.95
C PRO A 74 16.74 18.85 2.37
N GLN A 75 15.95 19.51 3.22
CA GLN A 75 15.17 20.68 2.80
C GLN A 75 16.10 21.78 2.28
N PRO A 76 15.71 22.54 1.22
CA PRO A 76 14.37 22.69 0.64
C PRO A 76 14.10 21.83 -0.63
N ALA A 77 14.90 20.81 -0.91
CA ALA A 77 14.74 20.01 -2.13
C ALA A 77 13.48 19.10 -2.09
N TRP A 78 12.97 18.77 -3.27
CA TRP A 78 11.81 17.89 -3.44
C TRP A 78 12.21 16.42 -3.32
N ALA A 79 11.32 15.61 -2.71
CA ALA A 79 11.46 14.18 -2.64
C ALA A 79 11.03 13.50 -3.94
N VAL A 80 11.64 12.35 -4.24
CA VAL A 80 11.29 11.50 -5.38
C VAL A 80 10.87 10.13 -4.89
N VAL A 81 9.72 9.66 -5.36
CA VAL A 81 9.25 8.30 -5.08
C VAL A 81 9.10 7.55 -6.39
N VAL A 82 9.80 6.43 -6.50
CA VAL A 82 9.74 5.53 -7.65
C VAL A 82 9.11 4.22 -7.21
N PHE A 83 8.14 3.74 -7.99
CA PHE A 83 7.53 2.43 -7.83
C PHE A 83 7.68 1.61 -9.10
N GLU A 84 7.98 0.33 -8.94
CA GLU A 84 8.11 -0.65 -10.00
C GLU A 84 7.33 -1.93 -9.64
N GLY A 85 6.48 -2.40 -10.55
CA GLY A 85 5.75 -3.65 -10.35
C GLY A 85 4.67 -3.91 -11.36
N SER A 86 3.66 -4.72 -10.98
CA SER A 86 2.55 -5.04 -11.87
C SER A 86 1.70 -3.80 -12.17
N HIS A 87 1.17 -3.70 -13.39
CA HIS A 87 0.30 -2.58 -13.80
C HIS A 87 -0.87 -2.35 -12.82
N LYS A 88 -1.46 -3.43 -12.33
CA LYS A 88 -2.56 -3.39 -11.36
C LYS A 88 -2.13 -2.80 -10.01
N SER A 89 -0.98 -3.20 -9.50
CA SER A 89 -0.43 -2.69 -8.25
C SER A 89 -0.04 -1.21 -8.37
N ILE A 90 0.62 -0.83 -9.47
CA ILE A 90 0.97 0.56 -9.76
C ILE A 90 -0.27 1.45 -9.85
N LYS A 91 -1.35 0.99 -10.49
CA LYS A 91 -2.63 1.74 -10.54
C LYS A 91 -3.20 2.01 -9.13
N ARG A 92 -3.03 1.08 -8.18
CA ARG A 92 -3.46 1.27 -6.79
C ARG A 92 -2.57 2.26 -6.04
N LEU A 93 -1.26 2.17 -6.21
CA LEU A 93 -0.32 3.14 -5.62
C LEU A 93 -0.49 4.53 -6.20
N ARG A 94 -0.75 4.66 -7.51
CA ARG A 94 -1.08 5.94 -8.13
C ARG A 94 -2.29 6.60 -7.47
N ALA A 95 -3.37 5.85 -7.28
CA ALA A 95 -4.55 6.36 -6.57
C ALA A 95 -4.25 6.73 -5.10
N LEU A 96 -3.36 5.99 -4.43
CA LEU A 96 -2.89 6.35 -3.09
C LEU A 96 -2.17 7.70 -3.11
N MET A 97 -1.18 7.84 -3.98
CA MET A 97 -0.32 9.02 -4.08
C MET A 97 -1.09 10.26 -4.54
N GLU A 98 -2.01 10.14 -5.48
CA GLU A 98 -2.68 11.32 -6.06
C GLU A 98 -3.94 11.73 -5.29
N ARG A 99 -4.70 10.77 -4.75
CA ARG A 99 -6.08 11.03 -4.25
C ARG A 99 -6.27 10.78 -2.76
N ARG A 100 -5.60 9.78 -2.19
CA ARG A 100 -5.87 9.32 -0.82
C ARG A 100 -4.98 9.97 0.22
N ILE A 101 -3.73 10.26 -0.10
CA ILE A 101 -2.82 10.98 0.81
C ILE A 101 -3.09 12.48 0.68
N LYS A 102 -3.36 13.13 1.81
CA LYS A 102 -3.53 14.57 1.91
C LYS A 102 -2.19 15.23 2.20
N TRP A 103 -1.42 15.49 1.14
CA TRP A 103 -0.04 15.98 1.24
C TRP A 103 0.13 17.34 1.93
N THR A 104 -0.91 18.17 1.94
CA THR A 104 -0.91 19.52 2.51
C THR A 104 -1.22 19.55 4.00
N GLU A 105 -1.68 18.45 4.59
CA GLU A 105 -1.95 18.40 6.03
C GLU A 105 -0.62 18.42 6.78
N ALA A 106 -0.37 19.51 7.50
CA ALA A 106 0.72 19.58 8.46
C ALA A 106 0.50 18.51 9.53
N ASP A 107 1.59 17.92 10.03
CA ASP A 107 1.52 16.94 11.10
C ASP A 107 0.99 17.66 12.36
N MET A 108 -0.32 17.51 12.63
CA MET A 108 -1.00 17.98 13.86
C MET A 108 -0.54 17.13 15.06
N GLY A 109 0.78 17.00 15.23
CA GLY A 109 1.47 16.10 16.15
C GLY A 109 2.56 16.79 16.97
N SER A 110 2.85 18.07 16.74
CA SER A 110 3.52 18.89 17.76
C SER A 110 2.45 19.31 18.77
N LYS A 111 2.30 18.50 19.83
CA LYS A 111 1.72 19.01 21.08
C LYS A 111 2.59 20.21 21.47
N GLN A 112 2.06 21.42 21.30
CA GLN A 112 2.68 22.64 21.79
C GLN A 112 2.98 22.40 23.28
N MET A 113 4.25 22.25 23.64
CA MET A 113 4.68 22.29 25.03
C MET A 113 4.46 23.74 25.44
N GLN A 114 3.32 24.01 26.08
CA GLN A 114 3.08 25.29 26.74
C GLN A 114 4.24 25.53 27.72
N PRO A 115 4.88 26.70 27.73
CA PRO A 115 5.86 26.99 28.75
C PRO A 115 5.15 26.93 30.10
N VAL A 116 5.63 26.05 30.99
CA VAL A 116 5.18 26.06 32.39
C VAL A 116 5.62 27.40 32.95
N GLY A 117 4.66 28.28 33.23
CA GLY A 117 4.91 29.61 33.75
C GLY A 117 5.38 29.56 35.20
N LEU A 118 6.40 30.39 35.46
CA LEU A 118 7.05 30.78 36.73
C LEU A 118 7.77 29.69 37.52
#